data_AF-A0A2B7YBV0-F1
#
_entry.id   AF-A0A2B7YBV0-F1
#
_cell.length_a   1.000
_cell.length_b   1.000
_cell.length_c   1.000
_cell.angle_alpha   90.00
_cell.angle_beta   90.00
_cell.angle_gamma   90.00
#
_symmetry.space_group_name_H-M   'P 1'
#
loop_
_entity.id
_entity.type
_entity.pdbx_description
1 polymer ?
#
loop_
_entity_poly.entity_id
_entity_poly.type
_entity_poly.pdbx_seq_one_letter_code
_entity_poly.pdbx_strand_id
1 'polypeptide(L)'
;MANHGYGYDTATYLTDHFLYTYNLSCRKDSTFGRSCDEIFVSSLGSDPALSQNCSDCMLGVVQLQLNSPFGYQPEFAEDFQSITSSCGAGGYDFTSPTPYSISTNPTPAPEAPTCLKPYIVQPGDSCDAIALSQNVSTYSIIISGSLDFECTRLQAGASLCLPSPCTLYRMRHDETCESILARHNSLTEIDMINWNPNIDPLCSNLGPLAETLICVSPPGGDPVNVTPITEPPSTPTMDYNTPLPEPTNGKEESNLPCAK
;
A
#
# COMPACT_ATOMS: atom_id res chain seq x y z
N MET A 1 -5.56 -13.00 9.13
CA MET A 1 -5.63 -13.57 7.77
C MET A 1 -4.21 -13.97 7.39
N ALA A 2 -3.97 -15.25 7.11
CA ALA A 2 -2.61 -15.77 6.92
C ALA A 2 -2.06 -15.31 5.56
N ASN A 3 -0.91 -14.65 5.58
CA ASN A 3 -0.18 -14.29 4.38
C ASN A 3 0.45 -15.58 3.82
N HIS A 4 -0.13 -16.10 2.75
CA HIS A 4 0.38 -17.28 2.07
C HIS A 4 1.63 -16.88 1.27
N GLY A 5 2.80 -17.38 1.67
CA GLY A 5 3.99 -17.33 0.84
C GLY A 5 3.76 -18.21 -0.39
N TYR A 6 3.38 -17.61 -1.50
CA TYR A 6 3.10 -18.34 -2.74
C TYR A 6 4.42 -18.71 -3.43
N GLY A 7 4.71 -20.01 -3.49
CA GLY A 7 5.71 -20.56 -4.41
C GLY A 7 5.06 -20.79 -5.77
N TYR A 8 5.42 -19.98 -6.76
CA TYR A 8 4.90 -20.09 -8.13
C TYR A 8 5.84 -20.95 -8.97
N ASP A 9 5.37 -22.14 -9.38
CA ASP A 9 6.20 -23.21 -9.95
C ASP A 9 6.35 -23.13 -11.48
N THR A 10 6.28 -21.93 -12.06
CA THR A 10 6.24 -21.76 -13.54
C THR A 10 7.28 -20.75 -14.02
N ALA A 11 8.08 -21.18 -15.00
CA ALA A 11 9.23 -20.43 -15.54
C ALA A 11 8.86 -19.06 -16.13
N THR A 12 7.59 -18.80 -16.43
CA THR A 12 7.13 -17.52 -16.98
C THR A 12 6.42 -16.62 -15.96
N TYR A 13 6.15 -17.08 -14.73
CA TYR A 13 5.35 -16.35 -13.74
C TYR A 13 5.81 -14.89 -13.55
N LEU A 14 7.11 -14.68 -13.27
CA LEU A 14 7.64 -13.34 -13.03
C LEU A 14 7.54 -12.47 -14.28
N THR A 15 7.87 -13.03 -15.44
CA THR A 15 7.81 -12.34 -16.73
C THR A 15 6.38 -11.91 -17.05
N ASP A 16 5.42 -12.82 -16.91
CA ASP A 16 4.02 -12.58 -17.19
C ASP A 16 3.42 -11.58 -16.19
N HIS A 17 3.90 -11.59 -14.93
CA HIS A 17 3.51 -10.61 -13.93
C HIS A 17 4.03 -9.20 -14.28
N PHE A 18 5.31 -9.07 -14.65
CA PHE A 18 5.87 -7.80 -15.10
C PHE A 18 5.17 -7.28 -16.36
N LEU A 19 4.88 -8.15 -17.33
CA LEU A 19 4.16 -7.79 -18.55
C LEU A 19 2.73 -7.32 -18.23
N TYR A 20 2.04 -8.01 -17.32
CA TYR A 20 0.71 -7.61 -16.86
C TYR A 20 0.73 -6.21 -16.24
N THR A 21 1.61 -5.97 -15.26
CA THR A 21 1.74 -4.67 -14.59
C THR A 21 2.15 -3.57 -15.56
N TYR A 22 3.10 -3.86 -16.47
CA TYR A 22 3.55 -2.91 -17.49
C TYR A 22 2.39 -2.53 -18.43
N ASN A 23 1.66 -3.52 -18.96
CA ASN A 23 0.57 -3.26 -19.90
C ASN A 23 -0.58 -2.47 -19.27
N LEU A 24 -0.89 -2.72 -17.99
CA LEU A 24 -1.87 -1.92 -17.26
C LEU A 24 -1.40 -0.48 -17.07
N SER A 25 -0.21 -0.29 -16.49
CA SER A 25 0.31 1.04 -16.12
C SER A 25 0.64 1.91 -17.33
N CYS A 26 1.03 1.28 -18.46
CA CYS A 26 1.42 1.98 -19.68
C CYS A 26 0.28 2.06 -20.70
N ARG A 27 -0.95 1.65 -20.34
CA ARG A 27 -2.08 1.73 -21.25
C ARG A 27 -2.38 3.18 -21.58
N LYS A 28 -2.60 3.46 -22.86
CA LYS A 28 -2.96 4.77 -23.37
C LYS A 28 -4.30 4.71 -24.07
N ASP A 29 -5.07 5.78 -23.94
CA ASP A 29 -6.29 5.98 -24.72
C ASP A 29 -5.97 5.98 -26.22
N SER A 30 -6.77 5.28 -27.00
CA SER A 30 -6.60 5.15 -28.45
C SER A 30 -6.86 6.44 -29.24
N THR A 31 -7.58 7.41 -28.66
CA THR A 31 -7.96 8.66 -29.32
C THR A 31 -6.87 9.73 -29.20
N PHE A 32 -6.32 9.92 -27.99
CA PHE A 32 -5.39 11.01 -27.69
C PHE A 32 -4.01 10.55 -27.22
N GLY A 33 -3.79 9.25 -27.00
CA GLY A 33 -2.50 8.71 -26.55
C GLY A 33 -2.11 9.12 -25.13
N ARG A 34 -3.06 9.63 -24.34
CA ARG A 34 -2.87 9.97 -22.92
C ARG A 34 -2.88 8.70 -22.08
N SER A 35 -2.13 8.71 -20.97
CA SER A 35 -2.12 7.56 -20.06
C SER A 35 -3.50 7.38 -19.42
N CYS A 36 -3.97 6.14 -19.36
CA CYS A 36 -5.25 5.82 -18.74
C CYS A 36 -5.27 6.14 -17.24
N ASP A 37 -4.14 5.96 -16.54
CA ASP A 37 -4.02 6.29 -15.13
C ASP A 37 -4.21 7.80 -14.89
N GLU A 38 -3.65 8.64 -15.77
CA GLU A 38 -3.84 10.10 -15.72
C GLU A 38 -5.30 10.48 -15.98
N ILE A 39 -5.95 9.83 -16.95
CA ILE A 39 -7.35 10.05 -17.27
C ILE A 39 -8.23 9.69 -16.08
N PHE A 40 -8.02 8.52 -15.47
CA PHE A 40 -8.76 8.09 -14.28
C PHE A 40 -8.56 9.08 -13.13
N VAL A 41 -7.32 9.41 -12.78
CA VAL A 41 -7.01 10.37 -11.70
C VAL A 41 -7.66 11.73 -11.95
N SER A 42 -7.61 12.24 -13.17
CA SER A 42 -8.26 13.52 -13.54
C SER A 42 -9.79 13.48 -13.47
N SER A 43 -10.38 12.29 -13.52
CA SER A 43 -11.83 12.07 -13.53
C SER A 43 -12.42 11.80 -12.14
N LEU A 44 -11.60 11.47 -11.14
CA LEU A 44 -12.05 11.14 -9.78
C LEU A 44 -12.67 12.33 -9.00
N GLY A 45 -12.56 13.56 -9.52
CA GLY A 45 -13.18 14.77 -8.95
C GLY A 45 -14.47 15.22 -9.64
N SER A 46 -14.93 14.49 -10.65
CA SER A 46 -16.16 14.78 -11.39
C SER A 46 -16.99 13.51 -11.49
N ASP A 47 -18.29 13.53 -11.18
CA ASP A 47 -19.16 12.41 -11.54
C ASP A 47 -19.32 12.40 -13.07
N PRO A 48 -18.99 11.29 -13.74
CA PRO A 48 -19.95 10.80 -14.70
C PRO A 48 -20.03 9.27 -14.73
N ALA A 49 -20.98 8.72 -13.98
CA ALA A 49 -21.56 7.42 -14.29
C ALA A 49 -22.00 7.37 -15.77
N LEU A 50 -21.75 6.22 -16.41
CA LEU A 50 -22.02 5.81 -17.79
C LEU A 50 -21.00 6.23 -18.88
N SER A 51 -20.54 7.49 -18.96
CA SER A 51 -19.62 7.87 -20.06
C SER A 51 -18.17 7.37 -19.88
N GLN A 52 -17.72 7.21 -18.63
CA GLN A 52 -16.41 6.64 -18.29
C GLN A 52 -16.37 5.12 -18.45
N ASN A 53 -17.50 4.43 -18.23
CA ASN A 53 -17.57 2.97 -18.28
C ASN A 53 -17.38 2.41 -19.70
N CYS A 54 -17.73 3.23 -20.72
CA CYS A 54 -17.52 2.92 -22.14
C CYS A 54 -16.23 3.53 -22.70
N SER A 55 -15.40 4.18 -21.88
CA SER A 55 -14.15 4.76 -22.36
C SER A 55 -13.18 3.67 -22.81
N ASP A 56 -12.34 3.98 -23.79
CA ASP A 56 -11.31 3.06 -24.26
C ASP A 56 -10.37 2.64 -23.12
N CYS A 57 -10.00 3.59 -22.25
CA CYS A 57 -9.23 3.33 -21.05
C CYS A 57 -9.88 2.34 -20.10
N MET A 58 -11.16 2.52 -19.79
CA MET A 58 -11.88 1.60 -18.92
C MET A 58 -11.97 0.21 -19.58
N LEU A 59 -12.56 0.16 -20.78
CA LEU A 59 -12.80 -1.11 -21.47
C LEU A 59 -11.51 -1.90 -21.71
N GLY A 60 -10.43 -1.23 -22.13
CA GLY A 60 -9.18 -1.90 -22.38
C GLY A 60 -8.39 -2.28 -21.12
N VAL A 61 -8.56 -1.58 -19.99
CA VAL A 61 -7.98 -2.03 -18.70
C VAL A 61 -8.63 -3.33 -18.25
N VAL A 62 -9.95 -3.45 -18.31
CA VAL A 62 -10.62 -4.72 -17.98
C VAL A 62 -10.30 -5.81 -19.00
N GLN A 63 -10.19 -5.49 -20.30
CA GLN A 63 -9.70 -6.44 -21.30
C GLN A 63 -8.29 -6.99 -20.95
N LEU A 64 -7.36 -6.13 -20.50
CA LEU A 64 -6.02 -6.56 -20.08
C LEU A 64 -6.07 -7.45 -18.83
N GLN A 65 -6.95 -7.16 -17.87
CA GLN A 65 -7.18 -7.99 -16.69
C GLN A 65 -7.71 -9.38 -17.07
N LEU A 66 -8.71 -9.43 -17.94
CA LEU A 66 -9.32 -10.68 -18.36
C LEU A 66 -8.42 -11.53 -19.26
N ASN A 67 -7.42 -10.95 -19.93
CA ASN A 67 -6.41 -11.71 -20.66
C ASN A 67 -5.22 -12.15 -19.79
N SER A 68 -5.26 -11.90 -18.48
CA SER A 68 -4.15 -12.16 -17.56
C SER A 68 -4.52 -13.17 -16.48
N PRO A 69 -3.69 -14.21 -16.23
CA PRO A 69 -3.93 -15.16 -15.13
C PRO A 69 -3.87 -14.51 -13.74
N PHE A 70 -3.44 -13.25 -13.65
CA PHE A 70 -3.41 -12.44 -12.42
C PHE A 70 -4.68 -11.60 -12.22
N GLY A 71 -5.33 -11.18 -13.32
CA GLY A 71 -6.49 -10.29 -13.30
C GLY A 71 -7.81 -10.99 -13.63
N TYR A 72 -7.77 -12.20 -14.18
CA TYR A 72 -8.97 -12.92 -14.61
C TYR A 72 -9.86 -13.29 -13.42
N GLN A 73 -11.11 -12.86 -13.47
CA GLN A 73 -12.19 -13.36 -12.62
C GLN A 73 -13.39 -13.71 -13.51
N PRO A 74 -14.05 -14.87 -13.27
CA PRO A 74 -15.18 -15.30 -14.09
C PRO A 74 -16.36 -14.34 -14.00
N GLU A 75 -16.63 -13.75 -12.82
CA GLU A 75 -17.73 -12.80 -12.62
C GLU A 75 -17.50 -11.51 -13.44
N PHE A 76 -16.27 -10.97 -13.43
CA PHE A 76 -15.93 -9.80 -14.24
C PHE A 76 -16.00 -10.07 -15.75
N ALA A 77 -15.75 -11.31 -16.19
CA ALA A 77 -15.82 -11.67 -17.61
C ALA A 77 -17.25 -11.56 -18.16
N GLU A 78 -18.25 -12.00 -17.39
CA GLU A 78 -19.67 -11.91 -17.77
C GLU A 78 -20.16 -10.47 -17.80
N ASP A 79 -19.85 -9.70 -16.73
CA ASP A 79 -20.21 -8.29 -16.65
C ASP A 79 -19.56 -7.47 -17.79
N PHE A 80 -18.32 -7.78 -18.13
CA PHE A 80 -17.60 -7.07 -19.19
C PHE A 80 -18.21 -7.30 -20.58
N GLN A 81 -18.69 -8.50 -20.87
CA GLN A 81 -19.43 -8.77 -22.12
C GLN A 81 -20.73 -7.97 -22.20
N SER A 82 -21.44 -7.83 -21.07
CA SER A 82 -22.64 -7.00 -20.98
C SER A 82 -22.32 -5.52 -21.20
N ILE A 83 -21.27 -5.02 -20.57
CA ILE A 83 -20.83 -3.62 -20.68
C ILE A 83 -20.41 -3.29 -22.11
N THR A 84 -19.51 -4.08 -22.71
CA THR A 84 -19.03 -3.84 -24.10
C THR A 84 -20.18 -3.85 -25.11
N SER A 85 -21.14 -4.76 -24.95
CA SER A 85 -22.38 -4.78 -25.73
C SER A 85 -23.21 -3.51 -25.54
N SER A 86 -23.44 -3.08 -24.28
CA SER A 86 -24.19 -1.86 -23.98
C SER A 86 -23.52 -0.59 -24.53
N CYS A 87 -22.19 -0.58 -24.60
CA CYS A 87 -21.37 0.50 -25.14
C CYS A 87 -21.27 0.48 -26.68
N GLY A 88 -21.73 -0.59 -27.35
CA GLY A 88 -21.51 -0.79 -28.79
C GLY A 88 -20.03 -0.86 -29.17
N ALA A 89 -19.17 -1.27 -28.22
CA ALA A 89 -17.73 -1.18 -28.33
C ALA A 89 -17.15 -2.50 -28.87
N GLY A 90 -16.46 -2.44 -30.03
CA GLY A 90 -15.74 -3.56 -30.62
C GLY A 90 -14.25 -3.52 -30.32
N GLY A 91 -13.56 -4.67 -30.48
CA GLY A 91 -12.11 -4.79 -30.30
C GLY A 91 -11.65 -5.13 -28.88
N TYR A 92 -12.61 -5.38 -27.97
CA TYR A 92 -12.36 -5.70 -26.56
C TYR A 92 -12.45 -7.20 -26.24
N ASP A 93 -12.22 -8.06 -27.24
CA ASP A 93 -12.25 -9.51 -27.04
C ASP A 93 -11.16 -9.95 -26.04
N PHE A 94 -11.46 -10.97 -25.25
CA PHE A 94 -10.52 -11.56 -24.31
C PHE A 94 -10.54 -13.08 -24.37
N THR A 95 -9.43 -13.67 -23.99
CA THR A 95 -9.25 -15.11 -23.82
C THR A 95 -9.12 -15.39 -22.33
N SER A 96 -9.78 -16.44 -21.84
CA SER A 96 -9.62 -16.88 -20.44
C SER A 96 -8.28 -17.60 -20.30
N PRO A 97 -7.30 -17.06 -19.56
CA PRO A 97 -5.98 -17.65 -19.41
C PRO A 97 -6.01 -18.81 -18.40
N THR A 98 -5.17 -19.81 -18.62
CA THR A 98 -4.97 -20.88 -17.64
C THR A 98 -4.30 -20.33 -16.38
N PRO A 99 -4.87 -20.52 -15.18
CA PRO A 99 -4.27 -20.04 -13.95
C PRO A 99 -2.98 -20.80 -13.62
N TYR A 100 -2.03 -20.11 -12.97
CA TYR A 100 -0.84 -20.79 -12.44
C TYR A 100 -1.23 -21.73 -11.31
N SER A 101 -0.58 -22.90 -11.28
CA SER A 101 -0.72 -23.82 -10.16
C SER A 101 -0.09 -23.21 -8.92
N ILE A 102 -0.91 -23.01 -7.89
CA ILE A 102 -0.46 -22.53 -6.58
C ILE A 102 0.04 -23.76 -5.82
N SER A 103 1.35 -23.89 -5.63
CA SER A 103 1.89 -24.91 -4.73
C SER A 103 1.63 -24.43 -3.30
N THR A 104 0.60 -24.98 -2.66
CA THR A 104 0.31 -24.74 -1.24
C THR A 104 1.28 -25.55 -0.38
N ASN A 105 2.57 -25.22 -0.44
CA ASN A 105 3.44 -25.63 0.65
C ASN A 105 2.91 -24.96 1.92
N PRO A 106 2.57 -25.73 2.98
CA PRO A 106 2.15 -25.15 4.25
C PRO A 106 3.32 -24.34 4.78
N THR A 107 3.28 -23.03 4.55
CA THR A 107 4.16 -22.09 5.20
C THR A 107 3.79 -22.15 6.68
N PRO A 108 4.74 -22.41 7.61
CA PRO A 108 4.45 -22.28 9.03
C PRO A 108 3.83 -20.91 9.28
N ALA A 109 2.76 -20.86 10.06
CA ALA A 109 2.04 -19.62 10.36
C ALA A 109 3.06 -18.53 10.69
N PRO A 110 2.99 -17.33 10.07
CA PRO A 110 3.91 -16.26 10.40
C PRO A 110 3.88 -16.08 11.91
N GLU A 111 5.05 -16.24 12.55
CA GLU A 111 5.18 -15.96 13.97
C GLU A 111 4.62 -14.55 14.20
N ALA A 112 3.78 -14.40 15.23
CA ALA A 112 3.20 -13.11 15.57
C ALA A 112 4.34 -12.08 15.64
N PRO A 113 4.17 -10.88 15.06
CA PRO A 113 5.24 -9.88 15.05
C PRO A 113 5.71 -9.66 16.48
N THR A 114 6.96 -10.01 16.75
CA THR A 114 7.57 -9.83 18.07
C THR A 114 8.24 -8.46 18.10
N CYS A 115 7.54 -7.49 18.66
CA CYS A 115 8.13 -6.18 18.97
C CYS A 115 8.83 -6.22 20.32
N LEU A 116 9.89 -5.42 20.48
CA LEU A 116 10.72 -5.38 21.69
C LEU A 116 9.94 -5.03 22.96
N LYS A 117 8.89 -4.22 22.83
CA LYS A 117 8.06 -3.74 23.94
C LYS A 117 6.59 -3.71 23.52
N PRO A 118 5.90 -4.86 23.55
CA PRO A 118 4.48 -4.90 23.24
C PRO A 118 3.67 -4.22 24.34
N TYR A 119 2.56 -3.61 23.96
CA TYR A 119 1.53 -3.23 24.90
C TYR A 119 0.67 -4.45 25.23
N ILE A 120 0.52 -4.78 26.51
CA ILE A 120 -0.37 -5.85 26.96
C ILE A 120 -1.72 -5.25 27.33
N VAL A 121 -2.77 -5.63 26.61
CA VAL A 121 -4.13 -5.13 26.85
C VAL A 121 -4.58 -5.51 28.25
N GLN A 122 -4.97 -4.51 29.04
CA GLN A 122 -5.46 -4.68 30.40
C GLN A 122 -6.98 -4.92 30.42
N PRO A 123 -7.50 -5.59 31.47
CA PRO A 123 -8.94 -5.69 31.67
C PRO A 123 -9.59 -4.30 31.75
N GLY A 124 -10.57 -4.04 30.88
CA GLY A 124 -11.31 -2.77 30.84
C GLY A 124 -10.74 -1.73 29.87
N ASP A 125 -9.64 -2.02 29.17
CA ASP A 125 -9.16 -1.16 28.10
C ASP A 125 -10.17 -1.06 26.95
N SER A 126 -10.18 0.11 26.32
CA SER A 126 -10.78 0.36 25.01
C SER A 126 -9.69 0.83 24.04
N CYS A 127 -9.92 0.70 22.73
CA CYS A 127 -8.98 1.27 21.75
C CYS A 127 -8.75 2.77 22.00
N ASP A 128 -9.78 3.52 22.40
CA ASP A 128 -9.67 4.94 22.67
C ASP A 128 -8.78 5.24 23.89
N ALA A 129 -8.96 4.49 24.99
CA ALA A 129 -8.13 4.62 26.18
C ALA A 129 -6.67 4.22 25.92
N ILE A 130 -6.44 3.16 25.15
CA ILE A 130 -5.09 2.75 24.74
C ILE A 130 -4.47 3.83 23.87
N ALA A 131 -5.18 4.32 22.84
CA ALA A 131 -4.71 5.36 21.94
C ALA A 131 -4.25 6.60 22.71
N LEU A 132 -5.08 7.12 23.62
CA LEU A 132 -4.75 8.27 24.46
C LEU A 132 -3.57 8.01 25.40
N SER A 133 -3.45 6.80 25.97
CA SER A 133 -2.37 6.49 26.91
C SER A 133 -1.03 6.23 26.24
N GLN A 134 -1.05 5.64 25.04
CA GLN A 134 0.15 5.28 24.27
C GLN A 134 0.52 6.31 23.20
N ASN A 135 -0.33 7.34 23.01
CA ASN A 135 -0.19 8.36 21.98
C ASN A 135 -0.07 7.77 20.57
N VAL A 136 -0.95 6.82 20.23
CA VAL A 136 -0.99 6.19 18.89
C VAL A 136 -2.39 6.29 18.31
N SER A 137 -2.53 6.26 16.99
CA SER A 137 -3.84 6.34 16.34
C SER A 137 -4.71 5.12 16.66
N THR A 138 -6.03 5.31 16.69
CA THR A 138 -7.00 4.21 16.87
C THR A 138 -6.79 3.11 15.83
N TYR A 139 -6.53 3.51 14.58
CA TYR A 139 -6.27 2.57 13.49
C TYR A 139 -5.03 1.70 13.72
N SER A 140 -3.96 2.27 14.28
CA SER A 140 -2.75 1.49 14.57
C SER A 140 -3.00 0.35 15.56
N ILE A 141 -3.92 0.54 16.52
CA ILE A 141 -4.32 -0.49 17.49
C ILE A 141 -5.13 -1.59 16.79
N ILE A 142 -6.09 -1.19 15.94
CA ILE A 142 -6.92 -2.12 15.15
C ILE A 142 -6.03 -3.04 14.31
N ILE A 143 -5.06 -2.48 13.59
CA ILE A 143 -4.14 -3.26 12.77
C ILE A 143 -3.21 -4.12 13.62
N SER A 144 -2.64 -3.56 14.70
CA SER A 144 -1.74 -4.30 15.61
C SER A 144 -2.43 -5.51 16.26
N GLY A 145 -3.72 -5.41 16.55
CA GLY A 145 -4.51 -6.46 17.17
C GLY A 145 -5.28 -7.35 16.19
N SER A 146 -5.22 -7.08 14.87
CA SER A 146 -6.11 -7.70 13.86
C SER A 146 -7.59 -7.63 14.25
N LEU A 147 -8.02 -6.46 14.72
CA LEU A 147 -9.37 -6.21 15.22
C LEU A 147 -10.33 -5.80 14.10
N ASP A 148 -11.62 -5.79 14.42
CA ASP A 148 -12.63 -5.13 13.60
C ASP A 148 -12.52 -3.60 13.70
N PHE A 149 -13.09 -2.88 12.74
CA PHE A 149 -12.98 -1.42 12.64
C PHE A 149 -13.61 -0.68 13.84
N GLU A 150 -14.64 -1.26 14.45
CA GLU A 150 -15.28 -0.76 15.67
C GLU A 150 -14.51 -1.10 16.96
N CYS A 151 -13.41 -1.85 16.85
CA CYS A 151 -12.61 -2.34 17.97
C CYS A 151 -13.44 -3.11 19.03
N THR A 152 -14.48 -3.83 18.62
CA THR A 152 -15.31 -4.61 19.55
C THR A 152 -14.64 -5.91 19.99
N ARG A 153 -13.62 -6.36 19.25
CA ARG A 153 -12.92 -7.63 19.49
C ARG A 153 -11.65 -7.49 20.31
N LEU A 154 -11.39 -6.34 20.95
CA LEU A 154 -10.24 -6.14 21.83
C LEU A 154 -10.33 -7.07 23.05
N GLN A 155 -9.29 -7.88 23.27
CA GLN A 155 -9.25 -8.87 24.36
C GLN A 155 -8.13 -8.55 25.35
N ALA A 156 -8.45 -8.58 26.65
CA ALA A 156 -7.44 -8.48 27.69
C ALA A 156 -6.40 -9.61 27.57
N GLY A 157 -5.13 -9.28 27.78
CA GLY A 157 -3.99 -10.17 27.59
C GLY A 157 -3.45 -10.22 26.16
N ALA A 158 -4.12 -9.60 25.18
CA ALA A 158 -3.56 -9.46 23.84
C ALA A 158 -2.28 -8.63 23.86
N SER A 159 -1.30 -9.02 23.04
CA SER A 159 -0.02 -8.34 22.89
C SER A 159 -0.03 -7.53 21.60
N LEU A 160 0.06 -6.21 21.71
CA LEU A 160 -0.04 -5.27 20.58
C LEU A 160 1.32 -4.64 20.28
N CYS A 161 1.74 -4.69 19.02
CA CYS A 161 2.94 -4.01 18.54
C CYS A 161 2.62 -2.61 18.03
N LEU A 162 2.44 -1.69 18.96
CA LEU A 162 2.08 -0.32 18.68
C LEU A 162 3.26 0.46 18.06
N PRO A 163 2.99 1.39 17.13
CA PRO A 163 4.02 2.23 16.52
C PRO A 163 4.57 3.26 17.53
N SER A 164 5.54 4.06 17.08
CA SER A 164 6.05 5.16 17.88
C SER A 164 4.96 6.22 18.15
N PRO A 165 5.00 6.90 19.32
CA PRO A 165 4.05 7.95 19.67
C PRO A 165 3.95 9.10 18.66
N CYS A 166 2.77 9.67 18.52
CA CYS A 166 2.47 10.87 17.73
C CYS A 166 1.55 11.82 18.52
N THR A 167 1.45 13.07 18.11
CA THR A 167 0.44 13.99 18.62
C THR A 167 -0.92 13.58 18.06
N LEU A 168 -1.90 13.41 18.95
CA LEU A 168 -3.22 12.95 18.57
C LEU A 168 -4.19 14.09 18.32
N TYR A 169 -5.04 13.88 17.32
CA TYR A 169 -6.23 14.68 17.06
C TYR A 169 -7.46 13.77 17.05
N ARG A 170 -8.51 14.15 17.79
CA ARG A 170 -9.80 13.47 17.71
C ARG A 170 -10.59 14.05 16.55
N MET A 171 -10.84 13.23 15.54
CA MET A 171 -11.67 13.61 14.40
C MET A 171 -13.08 13.94 14.87
N ARG A 172 -13.63 15.04 14.39
CA ARG A 172 -15.04 15.38 14.61
C ARG A 172 -15.88 14.96 13.43
N HIS A 173 -17.18 14.86 13.68
CA HIS A 173 -18.17 14.74 12.62
C HIS A 173 -18.08 15.91 11.63
N ASP A 174 -18.32 15.62 10.36
CA ASP A 174 -18.40 16.58 9.25
C ASP A 174 -17.11 17.39 8.99
N GLU A 175 -15.93 16.86 9.38
CA GLU A 175 -14.64 17.49 9.04
C GLU A 175 -14.11 17.06 7.67
N THR A 176 -13.24 17.91 7.12
CA THR A 176 -12.53 17.71 5.85
C THR A 176 -11.03 17.76 6.14
N CYS A 177 -10.20 17.18 5.26
CA CYS A 177 -8.74 17.38 5.36
C CYS A 177 -8.39 18.85 5.49
N GLU A 178 -8.97 19.70 4.63
CA GLU A 178 -8.69 21.13 4.62
C GLU A 178 -9.00 21.79 5.98
N SER A 179 -10.13 21.46 6.62
CA SER A 179 -10.47 22.05 7.91
C SER A 179 -9.59 21.53 9.05
N ILE A 180 -9.09 20.30 8.98
CA ILE A 180 -8.10 19.76 9.92
C ILE A 180 -6.75 20.46 9.72
N LEU A 181 -6.24 20.50 8.48
CA LEU A 181 -4.96 21.14 8.13
C LEU A 181 -4.94 22.62 8.54
N ALA A 182 -6.04 23.35 8.35
CA ALA A 182 -6.16 24.75 8.76
C ALA A 182 -5.97 24.99 10.27
N ARG A 183 -6.08 23.95 11.11
CA ARG A 183 -5.85 24.02 12.56
C ARG A 183 -4.44 23.62 12.97
N HIS A 184 -3.66 23.09 12.03
CA HIS A 184 -2.34 22.52 12.26
C HIS A 184 -1.33 23.12 11.27
N ASN A 185 -0.73 24.26 11.60
CA ASN A 185 0.15 25.03 10.71
C ASN A 185 1.35 24.25 10.13
N SER A 186 1.79 23.17 10.78
CA SER A 186 2.92 22.34 10.35
C SER A 186 2.52 21.02 9.69
N LEU A 187 1.21 20.75 9.55
CA LEU A 187 0.69 19.52 8.97
C LEU A 187 0.39 19.74 7.48
N THR A 188 0.92 18.87 6.63
CA THR A 188 0.50 18.78 5.22
C THR A 188 -0.44 17.61 5.01
N GLU A 189 -1.19 17.61 3.90
CA GLU A 189 -2.08 16.50 3.55
C GLU A 189 -1.31 15.18 3.37
N ILE A 190 -0.16 15.24 2.70
CA ILE A 190 0.74 14.09 2.50
C ILE A 190 1.21 13.53 3.83
N ASP A 191 1.62 14.40 4.76
CA ASP A 191 2.04 13.98 6.10
C ASP A 191 0.89 13.29 6.84
N MET A 192 -0.30 13.87 6.80
CA MET A 192 -1.47 13.31 7.47
C MET A 192 -1.84 11.92 6.91
N ILE A 193 -1.83 11.73 5.59
CA ILE A 193 -2.11 10.44 4.96
C ILE A 193 -1.01 9.41 5.31
N ASN A 194 0.26 9.83 5.27
CA ASN A 194 1.40 8.94 5.59
C ASN A 194 1.35 8.43 7.04
N TRP A 195 0.88 9.24 7.97
CA TRP A 195 0.79 8.85 9.39
C TRP A 195 -0.54 8.17 9.74
N ASN A 196 -1.54 8.21 8.85
CA ASN A 196 -2.85 7.62 9.02
C ASN A 196 -3.28 6.84 7.77
N PRO A 197 -2.77 5.62 7.54
CA PRO A 197 -3.01 4.86 6.32
C PRO A 197 -4.47 4.44 6.09
N ASN A 198 -5.35 4.67 7.07
CA ASN A 198 -6.79 4.49 6.95
C ASN A 198 -7.50 5.69 6.31
N ILE A 199 -6.84 6.82 6.14
CA ILE A 199 -7.34 7.95 5.36
C ILE A 199 -6.94 7.70 3.90
N ASP A 200 -7.91 7.72 3.00
CA ASP A 200 -7.63 7.50 1.59
C ASP A 200 -6.85 8.69 0.99
N PRO A 201 -6.08 8.47 -0.10
CA PRO A 201 -5.28 9.54 -0.70
C PRO A 201 -6.06 10.75 -1.24
N LEU A 202 -7.39 10.63 -1.39
CA LEU A 202 -8.29 11.72 -1.80
C LEU A 202 -9.01 12.37 -0.61
N CYS A 203 -8.72 11.92 0.61
CA CYS A 203 -9.37 12.32 1.83
C CYS A 203 -10.91 12.22 1.80
N SER A 204 -11.44 11.24 1.06
CA SER A 204 -12.89 11.12 0.84
C SER A 204 -13.62 10.32 1.91
N ASN A 205 -12.88 9.57 2.74
CA ASN A 205 -13.41 8.62 3.70
C ASN A 205 -13.35 9.08 5.17
N LEU A 206 -13.35 10.40 5.44
CA LEU A 206 -13.27 10.90 6.83
C LEU A 206 -14.54 10.64 7.65
N GLY A 207 -15.72 10.55 7.02
CA GLY A 207 -16.99 10.35 7.71
C GLY A 207 -17.01 9.10 8.62
N PRO A 208 -16.67 7.90 8.10
CA PRO A 208 -16.54 6.69 8.90
C PRO A 208 -15.46 6.72 10.00
N LEU A 209 -14.56 7.70 9.96
CA LEU A 209 -13.47 7.86 10.94
C LEU A 209 -13.79 8.88 12.04
N ALA A 210 -15.00 9.45 12.04
CA ALA A 210 -15.44 10.39 13.07
C ALA A 210 -15.28 9.78 14.47
N GLU A 211 -14.92 10.62 15.43
CA GLU A 211 -14.63 10.27 16.83
C GLU A 211 -13.40 9.37 17.04
N THR A 212 -12.70 8.93 16.00
CA THR A 212 -11.42 8.21 16.16
C THR A 212 -10.25 9.16 16.37
N LEU A 213 -9.14 8.62 16.88
CA LEU A 213 -7.89 9.37 17.08
C LEU A 213 -6.93 9.12 15.93
N ILE A 214 -6.47 10.20 15.31
CA ILE A 214 -5.48 10.21 14.22
C ILE A 214 -4.19 10.91 14.67
N CYS A 215 -3.07 10.59 14.02
CA CYS A 215 -1.80 11.28 14.19
C CYS A 215 -1.76 12.58 13.38
N VAL A 216 -1.43 13.69 14.03
CA VAL A 216 -1.19 15.01 13.40
C VAL A 216 0.25 15.50 13.58
N SER A 217 1.14 14.61 14.01
CA SER A 217 2.58 14.80 14.02
C SER A 217 3.26 13.48 13.62
N PRO A 218 4.54 13.51 13.20
CA PRO A 218 5.24 12.29 12.80
C PRO A 218 5.33 11.30 13.97
N PRO A 219 5.00 10.01 13.77
CA PRO A 219 5.27 8.96 14.74
C PRO A 219 6.78 8.91 15.06
N GLY A 220 7.13 9.02 16.34
CA GLY A 220 8.52 9.14 16.81
C GLY A 220 8.97 10.57 17.12
N GLY A 221 8.08 11.56 16.94
CA GLY A 221 8.36 12.96 17.20
C GLY A 221 8.89 13.70 15.97
N ASP A 222 9.00 15.02 16.09
CA ASP A 222 9.52 15.86 15.02
C ASP A 222 10.90 15.36 14.57
N PRO A 223 11.22 15.39 13.26
CA PRO A 223 12.60 15.23 12.84
C PRO A 223 13.39 16.24 13.66
N VAL A 224 14.29 15.72 14.52
CA VAL A 224 15.19 16.55 15.31
C VAL A 224 15.70 17.61 14.36
N ASN A 225 15.61 18.89 14.73
CA ASN A 225 16.31 19.93 13.99
C ASN A 225 17.79 19.56 14.07
N VAL A 226 18.25 18.77 13.10
CA VAL A 226 19.64 18.39 12.95
C VAL A 226 20.29 19.71 12.63
N THR A 227 20.75 20.41 13.67
CA THR A 227 21.70 21.48 13.50
C THR A 227 22.81 20.81 12.71
N PRO A 228 23.09 21.23 11.47
CA PRO A 228 24.13 20.59 10.69
C PRO A 228 25.40 20.67 11.53
N ILE A 229 25.82 19.51 12.06
CA ILE A 229 27.09 19.39 12.74
C ILE A 229 28.10 19.77 11.67
N THR A 230 28.64 20.98 11.79
CA THR A 230 29.71 21.47 10.92
C THR A 230 31.04 20.85 11.34
N GLU A 231 30.99 19.64 11.90
CA GLU A 231 32.16 18.85 12.26
C GLU A 231 32.38 17.85 11.13
N PRO A 232 33.50 17.95 10.40
CA PRO A 232 33.80 17.02 9.33
C PRO A 232 33.85 15.59 9.90
N PRO A 233 33.26 14.61 9.22
CA PRO A 233 33.37 13.22 9.65
C PRO A 233 34.85 12.81 9.67
N SER A 234 35.33 12.32 10.80
CA SER A 234 36.62 11.66 10.93
C SER A 234 36.69 10.54 9.90
N THR A 235 37.40 10.78 8.80
CA THR A 235 37.50 9.82 7.70
C THR A 235 38.45 8.70 8.15
N PRO A 236 38.00 7.43 8.25
CA PRO A 236 38.95 6.34 8.33
C PRO A 236 39.70 6.28 6.99
N THR A 237 41.02 6.44 7.02
CA THR A 237 41.90 6.24 5.87
C THR A 237 41.84 4.76 5.46
N MET A 238 40.95 4.43 4.52
CA MET A 238 40.96 3.15 3.80
C MET A 238 41.81 3.33 2.54
N ASP A 239 42.88 2.53 2.45
CA ASP A 239 43.79 2.49 1.31
C ASP A 239 43.13 1.74 0.14
N TYR A 240 42.70 2.49 -0.87
CA TYR A 240 41.97 1.99 -2.05
C TYR A 240 42.84 1.18 -3.04
N ASN A 241 44.13 0.98 -2.76
CA ASN A 241 45.05 0.30 -3.68
C ASN A 241 45.19 -1.21 -3.46
N THR A 242 44.38 -1.81 -2.58
CA THR A 242 44.42 -3.27 -2.35
C THR A 242 43.20 -3.95 -3.00
N PRO A 243 43.38 -4.80 -4.02
CA PRO A 243 42.28 -5.57 -4.59
C PRO A 243 41.61 -6.43 -3.51
N LEU A 244 40.28 -6.38 -3.42
CA LEU A 244 39.51 -7.24 -2.53
C LEU A 244 39.69 -8.71 -2.99
N PRO A 245 39.92 -9.67 -2.07
CA PRO A 245 40.08 -11.07 -2.45
C PRO A 245 38.83 -11.61 -3.15
N GLU A 246 39.05 -12.43 -4.18
CA GLU A 246 37.99 -13.04 -4.97
C GLU A 246 37.10 -13.95 -4.08
N PRO A 247 35.77 -13.81 -4.13
CA PRO A 247 34.88 -14.66 -3.37
C PRO A 247 34.99 -16.11 -3.83
N THR A 248 35.21 -17.03 -2.89
CA THR A 248 35.49 -18.45 -3.13
C THR A 248 34.31 -19.27 -3.69
N ASN A 249 33.17 -18.62 -3.93
CA ASN A 249 31.94 -19.23 -4.45
C ASN A 249 31.52 -18.64 -5.81
N GLY A 250 32.41 -17.92 -6.50
CA GLY A 250 32.17 -17.44 -7.86
C GLY A 250 32.08 -18.59 -8.87
N LYS A 251 31.13 -18.51 -9.80
CA LYS A 251 31.03 -19.44 -10.94
C LYS A 251 32.13 -19.08 -11.95
N GLU A 252 32.77 -20.07 -12.59
CA GLU A 252 33.94 -19.90 -13.47
C GLU A 252 33.75 -18.89 -14.62
N GLU A 253 32.52 -18.59 -15.01
CA GLU A 253 32.19 -17.67 -16.10
C GLU A 253 31.83 -16.24 -15.62
N SER A 254 32.15 -15.88 -14.36
CA SER A 254 31.82 -14.56 -13.82
C SER A 254 32.79 -13.49 -14.35
N ASN A 255 32.23 -12.35 -14.80
CA ASN A 255 33.02 -11.24 -15.34
C ASN A 255 33.75 -10.49 -14.22
N LEU A 256 35.08 -10.34 -14.37
CA LEU A 256 36.00 -9.86 -13.33
C LEU A 256 35.98 -8.36 -12.93
N PRO A 257 35.37 -7.37 -13.61
CA PRO A 257 35.47 -5.98 -13.16
C PRO A 257 34.13 -5.36 -12.74
N CYS A 258 33.78 -5.46 -11.46
CA CYS A 258 32.75 -4.59 -10.84
C CYS A 258 33.34 -3.43 -10.03
N ALA A 259 34.62 -3.08 -10.22
CA ALA A 259 35.24 -1.94 -9.56
C ALA A 259 36.04 -1.09 -10.55
N LYS A 260 35.47 0.04 -10.94
CA LYS A 260 36.21 1.24 -11.32
C LYS A 260 35.64 2.42 -10.57
#